data_AF-A0A4Y2TZQ8-F1
#
_entry.id   AF-A0A4Y2TZQ8-F1
#
_cell.length_a   1.000
_cell.length_b   1.000
_cell.length_c   1.000
_cell.angle_alpha   90.00
_cell.angle_beta   90.00
_cell.angle_gamma   90.00
#
_symmetry.space_group_name_H-M   'P 1'
#
loop_
_entity.id
_entity.type
_entity.pdbx_description
1 polymer ?
#
loop_
_entity_poly.entity_id
_entity_poly.type
_entity_poly.pdbx_seq_one_letter_code
_entity_poly.pdbx_strand_id
1 'polypeptide(L)'
;MKEAKEKTDLTSVSKNVDGQDVSKIHVIRTLPTSMKGKQCLKYFNSEYILMTFLRLLHEPENRVLFGVFSGLFILPNISSLIMICIHRNSAHLKLSLLHLSTYFLSTLIWFSMRRQRKRLPNLLRSVSKSQSFFFTKFQKVFFYLTCSVPFLCVTQEVLKQTISNKTDFYYVYGFQVNFYVGILVNSLAWILHSFIYPTYPNLVGLLYSSLCLHVCRKLSLITDGIESCSAQEFTISRQRDILGHEAEIERLVHFIQKIFSAPSFLIATAHFSACTSILGAFIVDSKIYTKDYVVLNQLVVVFLSSTGGLLACLWAAGGLPIEEDRFKVTFRRKTKQRLQLVNGKNERYIQYQILEKPTFVLSGCEIIYFRRSSILSLAGTVLTYTILLISKN
;
A
#
# COMPACT_ATOMS: atom_id res chain seq x y z
N MET A 1 -59.33 -1.23 36.38
CA MET A 1 -59.93 -0.93 37.70
C MET A 1 -58.81 -1.07 38.74
N LYS A 2 -58.48 0.03 39.46
CA LYS A 2 -57.47 0.20 40.53
C LYS A 2 -56.00 0.03 40.08
N GLU A 3 -55.16 1.05 39.89
CA GLU A 3 -54.74 2.16 40.77
C GLU A 3 -54.34 1.74 42.19
N ALA A 4 -53.03 1.81 42.47
CA ALA A 4 -52.48 2.36 43.71
C ALA A 4 -50.99 2.73 43.53
N LYS A 5 -50.74 4.03 43.52
CA LYS A 5 -49.44 4.66 43.82
C LYS A 5 -49.18 4.54 45.32
N GLU A 6 -47.93 4.36 45.73
CA GLU A 6 -47.45 4.98 46.96
C GLU A 6 -45.98 5.38 46.84
N LYS A 7 -45.74 6.68 47.00
CA LYS A 7 -44.45 7.31 47.25
C LYS A 7 -44.27 7.36 48.76
N THR A 8 -43.05 7.17 49.25
CA THR A 8 -42.63 7.86 50.47
C THR A 8 -41.13 8.11 50.46
N ASP A 9 -40.77 9.39 50.47
CA ASP A 9 -39.44 9.91 50.78
C ASP A 9 -39.12 9.69 52.26
N LEU A 10 -37.85 9.48 52.60
CA LEU A 10 -37.32 9.81 53.91
C LEU A 10 -35.81 10.06 53.85
N THR A 11 -35.47 11.34 53.81
CA THR A 11 -34.19 11.88 54.25
C THR A 11 -33.96 11.58 55.74
N SER A 12 -32.78 11.13 56.13
CA SER A 12 -32.16 11.59 57.38
C SER A 12 -30.64 11.44 57.37
N VAL A 13 -30.02 12.42 58.01
CA VAL A 13 -28.61 12.69 58.19
C VAL A 13 -28.11 11.98 59.44
N SER A 14 -26.91 11.40 59.42
CA SER A 14 -26.08 11.26 60.63
C SER A 14 -24.60 11.40 60.31
N LYS A 15 -23.88 12.02 61.26
CA LYS A 15 -22.50 12.51 61.18
C LYS A 15 -21.48 11.47 61.65
N ASN A 16 -20.28 11.59 61.07
CA ASN A 16 -18.90 11.37 61.57
C ASN A 16 -18.52 10.05 62.27
N VAL A 17 -17.37 9.49 61.87
CA VAL A 17 -16.08 9.51 62.63
C VAL A 17 -15.13 8.43 62.05
N ASP A 18 -13.87 8.82 61.85
CA ASP A 18 -12.63 8.04 61.69
C ASP A 18 -12.35 7.15 60.47
N GLY A 19 -11.49 7.69 59.59
CA GLY A 19 -10.15 7.14 59.34
C GLY A 19 -10.03 5.73 58.75
N GLN A 20 -9.97 5.64 57.42
CA GLN A 20 -9.05 4.71 56.74
C GLN A 20 -8.94 5.01 55.23
N ASP A 21 -7.70 5.01 54.74
CA ASP A 21 -7.31 5.13 53.34
C ASP A 21 -8.01 4.09 52.46
N VAL A 22 -8.86 4.55 51.53
CA VAL A 22 -9.39 3.73 50.44
C VAL A 22 -9.15 4.44 49.12
N SER A 23 -8.19 3.89 48.38
CA SER A 23 -7.95 3.95 46.93
C SER A 23 -8.69 5.03 46.11
N LYS A 24 -7.90 5.84 45.39
CA LYS A 24 -8.34 6.59 44.20
C LYS A 24 -9.00 5.67 43.18
N ILE A 25 -10.31 5.52 43.25
CA ILE A 25 -11.12 4.99 42.14
C ILE A 25 -11.20 6.10 41.10
N HIS A 26 -10.51 5.92 39.98
CA HIS A 26 -10.75 6.72 38.79
C HIS A 26 -12.20 6.51 38.35
N VAL A 27 -13.05 7.49 38.65
CA VAL A 27 -14.38 7.62 38.06
C VAL A 27 -14.21 7.74 36.56
N ILE A 28 -14.46 6.64 35.85
CA ILE A 28 -14.62 6.64 34.39
C ILE A 28 -15.86 7.48 34.10
N ARG A 29 -15.65 8.73 33.67
CA ARG A 29 -16.70 9.53 33.04
C ARG A 29 -17.22 8.75 31.84
N THR A 30 -18.45 8.27 31.92
CA THR A 30 -19.20 7.74 30.79
C THR A 30 -19.34 8.84 29.75
N LEU A 31 -18.66 8.66 28.61
CA LEU A 31 -18.76 9.58 27.48
C LEU A 31 -20.18 9.52 26.86
N PRO A 32 -20.76 10.65 26.41
CA PRO A 32 -22.11 10.70 25.85
C PRO A 32 -22.22 9.84 24.59
N THR A 33 -23.29 9.05 24.51
CA THR A 33 -23.60 8.11 23.41
C THR A 33 -23.84 8.80 22.07
N SER A 34 -24.14 10.10 22.03
CA SER A 34 -24.41 10.86 20.80
C SER A 34 -23.16 11.39 20.06
N MET A 35 -21.96 11.29 20.65
CA MET A 35 -20.69 11.69 19.99
C MET A 35 -19.96 10.54 19.27
N LYS A 36 -20.43 9.29 19.42
CA LYS A 36 -19.67 8.10 18.99
C LYS A 36 -19.65 7.89 17.46
N GLY A 37 -20.68 8.30 16.72
CA GLY A 37 -20.76 8.06 15.27
C GLY A 37 -19.68 8.81 14.46
N LYS A 38 -19.59 10.13 14.62
CA LYS A 38 -18.64 10.97 13.86
C LYS A 38 -17.19 10.79 14.32
N GLN A 39 -16.94 10.48 15.59
CA GLN A 39 -15.58 10.18 16.08
C GLN A 39 -15.11 8.78 15.67
N CYS A 40 -15.96 7.74 15.71
CA CYS A 40 -15.60 6.41 15.17
C CYS A 40 -15.32 6.46 13.66
N LEU A 41 -16.11 7.20 12.88
CA LEU A 41 -15.84 7.41 11.45
C LEU A 41 -14.51 8.15 11.19
N LYS A 42 -14.07 9.00 12.13
CA LYS A 42 -12.76 9.65 12.07
C LYS A 42 -11.60 8.67 12.31
N TYR A 43 -11.81 7.64 13.13
CA TYR A 43 -10.86 6.52 13.33
C TYR A 43 -10.88 5.51 12.17
N PHE A 44 -12.00 5.37 11.46
CA PHE A 44 -12.10 4.59 10.22
C PHE A 44 -11.65 5.36 8.96
N ASN A 45 -10.89 6.43 9.11
CA ASN A 45 -10.26 7.05 7.96
C ASN A 45 -9.16 6.09 7.45
N SER A 46 -9.31 5.61 6.22
CA SER A 46 -8.41 4.66 5.55
C SER A 46 -6.93 5.06 5.62
N GLU A 47 -6.65 6.36 5.67
CA GLU A 47 -5.29 6.89 5.84
C GLU A 47 -4.71 6.54 7.21
N TYR A 48 -5.48 6.78 8.28
CA TYR A 48 -5.07 6.44 9.64
C TYR A 48 -4.97 4.93 9.78
N ILE A 49 -5.84 4.16 9.14
CA ILE A 49 -5.76 2.69 9.16
C ILE A 49 -4.47 2.23 8.48
N LEU A 50 -4.18 2.65 7.25
CA LEU A 50 -2.95 2.23 6.55
C LEU A 50 -1.70 2.66 7.31
N MET A 51 -1.67 3.90 7.79
CA MET A 51 -0.53 4.45 8.50
C MET A 51 -0.32 3.78 9.86
N THR A 52 -1.41 3.48 10.58
CA THR A 52 -1.35 2.76 11.86
C THR A 52 -0.97 1.31 11.64
N PHE A 53 -1.51 0.67 10.60
CA PHE A 53 -1.18 -0.70 10.24
C PHE A 53 0.30 -0.85 9.87
N LEU A 54 0.81 0.03 9.01
CA LEU A 54 2.24 0.05 8.67
C LEU A 54 3.09 0.45 9.87
N ARG A 55 2.63 1.35 10.73
CA ARG A 55 3.34 1.68 11.97
C ARG A 55 3.43 0.49 12.91
N LEU A 56 2.33 -0.24 13.11
CA LEU A 56 2.26 -1.45 13.95
C LEU A 56 3.18 -2.55 13.41
N LEU A 57 3.19 -2.76 12.09
CA LEU A 57 4.10 -3.71 11.43
C LEU A 57 5.58 -3.37 11.58
N HIS A 58 5.92 -2.09 11.82
CA HIS A 58 7.30 -1.60 11.80
C HIS A 58 7.75 -1.01 13.15
N GLU A 59 6.93 -1.10 14.19
CA GLU A 59 7.20 -0.47 15.47
C GLU A 59 8.44 -1.12 16.13
N PRO A 60 9.43 -0.31 16.55
CA PRO A 60 10.72 -0.87 16.94
C PRO A 60 10.75 -1.53 18.32
N GLU A 61 9.80 -1.20 19.18
CA GLU A 61 9.82 -1.53 20.61
C GLU A 61 9.23 -2.92 20.90
N ASN A 62 8.40 -3.46 20.01
CA ASN A 62 7.71 -4.72 20.26
C ASN A 62 8.44 -5.92 19.62
N ARG A 63 9.50 -6.41 20.29
CA ARG A 63 10.31 -7.55 19.83
C ARG A 63 9.49 -8.84 19.64
N VAL A 64 8.45 -9.03 20.45
CA VAL A 64 7.55 -10.18 20.38
C VAL A 64 6.74 -10.14 19.09
N LEU A 65 6.11 -9.00 18.81
CA LEU A 65 5.33 -8.79 17.59
C LEU A 65 6.19 -8.96 16.33
N PHE A 66 7.46 -8.55 16.39
CA PHE A 66 8.44 -8.80 15.32
C PHE A 66 8.69 -10.29 15.07
N GLY A 67 8.91 -11.09 16.13
CA GLY A 67 9.10 -12.53 15.99
C GLY A 67 7.89 -13.21 15.36
N VAL A 68 6.69 -12.82 15.81
CA VAL A 68 5.42 -13.30 15.27
C VAL A 68 5.28 -12.95 13.79
N PHE A 69 5.41 -11.67 13.39
CA PHE A 69 5.30 -11.29 11.98
C PHE A 69 6.38 -11.93 11.11
N SER A 70 7.63 -12.05 11.60
CA SER A 70 8.69 -12.76 10.86
C SER A 70 8.31 -14.21 10.60
N GLY A 71 7.79 -14.90 11.63
CA GLY A 71 7.27 -16.26 11.50
C GLY A 71 6.13 -16.35 10.50
N LEU A 72 5.19 -15.39 10.53
CA LEU A 72 4.08 -15.33 9.58
C LEU A 72 4.53 -15.16 8.12
N PHE A 73 5.59 -14.39 7.84
CA PHE A 73 6.12 -14.24 6.47
C PHE A 73 6.97 -15.44 6.00
N ILE A 74 7.64 -16.12 6.93
CA ILE A 74 8.49 -17.29 6.62
C ILE A 74 7.65 -18.57 6.45
N LEU A 75 6.60 -18.74 7.26
CA LEU A 75 5.84 -19.99 7.32
C LEU A 75 5.20 -20.41 5.98
N PRO A 76 4.58 -19.52 5.19
CA PRO A 76 4.05 -19.87 3.85
C PRO A 76 5.13 -20.24 2.84
N ASN A 77 6.33 -19.65 2.94
CA ASN A 77 7.47 -20.04 2.12
C ASN A 77 7.92 -21.46 2.46
N ILE A 78 8.04 -21.79 3.75
CA ILE A 78 8.37 -23.15 4.19
C ILE A 78 7.28 -24.15 3.79
N SER A 79 6.00 -23.80 3.98
CA SER A 79 4.87 -24.64 3.57
C SER A 79 4.91 -24.93 2.06
N SER A 80 5.17 -23.89 1.24
CA SER A 80 5.31 -24.05 -0.22
C SER A 80 6.48 -24.97 -0.59
N LEU A 81 7.62 -24.86 0.09
CA LEU A 81 8.77 -25.76 -0.11
C LEU A 81 8.46 -27.21 0.27
N ILE A 82 7.77 -27.43 1.41
CA ILE A 82 7.33 -28.76 1.83
C ILE A 82 6.39 -29.35 0.78
N MET A 83 5.42 -28.57 0.29
CA MET A 83 4.49 -29.02 -0.74
C MET A 83 5.20 -29.41 -2.04
N ILE A 84 6.22 -28.64 -2.46
CA ILE A 84 7.08 -28.96 -3.60
C ILE A 84 7.80 -30.31 -3.40
N CYS A 85 8.36 -30.54 -2.21
CA CYS A 85 9.06 -31.79 -1.90
C CYS A 85 8.12 -33.00 -1.91
N ILE A 86 6.89 -32.85 -1.39
CA ILE A 86 5.89 -33.93 -1.33
C ILE A 86 5.30 -34.23 -2.71
N HIS A 87 5.02 -33.20 -3.51
CA HIS A 87 4.22 -33.33 -4.73
C HIS A 87 5.05 -33.36 -6.02
N ARG A 88 6.23 -34.00 -5.97
CA ARG A 88 7.31 -33.96 -6.98
C ARG A 88 6.91 -34.25 -8.44
N ASN A 89 5.71 -34.78 -8.72
CA ASN A 89 5.25 -35.09 -10.07
C ASN A 89 3.78 -34.73 -10.38
N SER A 90 3.24 -33.65 -9.78
CA SER A 90 1.82 -33.28 -9.93
C SER A 90 1.60 -31.86 -10.45
N ALA A 91 0.40 -31.57 -10.95
CA ALA A 91 -0.03 -30.21 -11.32
C ALA A 91 0.09 -29.21 -10.14
N HIS A 92 0.03 -29.69 -8.90
CA HIS A 92 0.24 -28.88 -7.70
C HIS A 92 1.68 -28.36 -7.60
N LEU A 93 2.68 -29.11 -8.08
CA LEU A 93 4.08 -28.65 -8.11
C LEU A 93 4.23 -27.39 -8.97
N LYS A 94 3.63 -27.38 -10.17
CA LYS A 94 3.66 -26.23 -11.08
C LYS A 94 3.05 -24.99 -10.42
N LEU A 95 1.92 -25.14 -9.74
CA LEU A 95 1.24 -24.06 -9.05
C LEU A 95 2.04 -23.56 -7.82
N SER A 96 2.60 -24.46 -7.01
CA SER A 96 3.43 -24.09 -5.86
C SER A 96 4.72 -23.38 -6.28
N LEU A 97 5.35 -23.80 -7.38
CA LEU A 97 6.51 -23.11 -7.96
C LEU A 97 6.15 -21.71 -8.48
N LEU A 98 4.97 -21.55 -9.08
CA LEU A 98 4.44 -20.27 -9.56
C LEU A 98 4.39 -19.22 -8.44
N HIS A 99 3.98 -19.64 -7.25
CA HIS A 99 3.76 -18.76 -6.11
C HIS A 99 4.99 -18.62 -5.20
N LEU A 100 5.92 -19.59 -5.20
CA LEU A 100 7.10 -19.54 -4.34
C LEU A 100 7.96 -18.29 -4.59
N SER A 101 8.16 -17.91 -5.85
CA SER A 101 8.96 -16.72 -6.19
C SER A 101 8.33 -15.44 -5.68
N THR A 102 7.00 -15.32 -5.74
CA THR A 102 6.26 -14.12 -5.31
C THR A 102 6.17 -14.02 -3.80
N TYR A 103 6.03 -15.15 -3.09
CA TYR A 103 6.11 -15.19 -1.63
C TYR A 103 7.52 -14.84 -1.13
N PHE A 104 8.55 -15.37 -1.77
CA PHE A 104 9.93 -15.06 -1.43
C PHE A 104 10.22 -13.57 -1.61
N LEU A 105 9.83 -13.00 -2.76
CA LEU A 105 9.97 -11.56 -3.02
C LEU A 105 9.15 -10.72 -2.03
N SER A 106 7.94 -11.16 -1.65
CA SER A 106 7.16 -10.46 -0.62
C SER A 106 7.85 -10.43 0.75
N THR A 107 8.46 -11.54 1.16
CA THR A 107 9.29 -11.58 2.37
C THR A 107 10.48 -10.62 2.28
N LEU A 108 11.12 -10.52 1.10
CA LEU A 108 12.18 -9.54 0.87
C LEU A 108 11.66 -8.09 0.90
N ILE A 109 10.46 -7.81 0.38
CA ILE A 109 9.82 -6.50 0.47
C ILE A 109 9.60 -6.15 1.95
N TRP A 110 9.08 -7.09 2.73
CA TRP A 110 8.87 -6.90 4.17
C TRP A 110 10.18 -6.59 4.88
N PHE A 111 11.21 -7.38 4.63
CA PHE A 111 12.53 -7.16 5.22
C PHE A 111 13.14 -5.81 4.81
N SER A 112 12.97 -5.42 3.55
CA SER A 112 13.44 -4.13 3.02
C SER A 112 12.72 -2.95 3.68
N MET A 113 11.39 -2.98 3.77
CA MET A 113 10.59 -1.99 4.51
C MET A 113 10.98 -1.95 5.99
N ARG A 114 11.27 -3.11 6.57
CA ARG A 114 11.69 -3.25 7.95
C ARG A 114 13.05 -2.62 8.24
N ARG A 115 13.99 -2.60 7.28
CA ARG A 115 15.25 -1.84 7.39
C ARG A 115 14.98 -0.32 7.45
N GLN A 116 13.89 0.15 6.86
CA GLN A 116 13.52 1.57 6.81
C GLN A 116 12.64 2.03 7.97
N ARG A 117 12.34 1.16 8.95
CA ARG A 117 11.42 1.44 10.08
C ARG A 117 11.69 2.73 10.86
N LYS A 118 12.95 3.18 10.93
CA LYS A 118 13.33 4.41 11.66
C LYS A 118 13.11 5.67 10.82
N ARG A 119 13.18 5.55 9.48
CA ARG A 119 13.07 6.68 8.54
C ARG A 119 11.63 6.91 8.10
N LEU A 120 10.87 5.82 7.93
CA LEU A 120 9.50 5.89 7.45
C LEU A 120 8.58 6.76 8.35
N PRO A 121 8.54 6.62 9.69
CA PRO A 121 7.70 7.46 10.54
C PRO A 121 8.04 8.95 10.44
N ASN A 122 9.32 9.30 10.26
CA ASN A 122 9.75 10.69 10.10
C ASN A 122 9.26 11.28 8.79
N LEU A 123 9.34 10.51 7.69
CA LEU A 123 8.76 10.89 6.40
C LEU A 123 7.24 11.12 6.54
N LEU A 124 6.53 10.15 7.12
CA LEU A 124 5.07 10.22 7.27
C LEU A 124 4.65 11.41 8.15
N ARG A 125 5.38 11.69 9.22
CA ARG A 125 5.15 12.85 10.09
C ARG A 125 5.44 14.17 9.37
N SER A 126 6.47 14.23 8.53
CA SER A 126 6.79 15.41 7.74
C SER A 126 5.66 15.71 6.74
N VAL A 127 5.18 14.68 6.05
CA VAL A 127 4.07 14.79 5.09
C VAL A 127 2.78 15.20 5.80
N SER A 128 2.44 14.59 6.94
CA SER A 128 1.21 14.91 7.68
C SER A 128 1.17 16.33 8.23
N LYS A 129 2.33 16.93 8.53
CA LYS A 129 2.43 18.30 9.04
C LYS A 129 2.26 19.37 7.95
N SER A 130 2.67 19.06 6.72
CA SER A 130 2.75 20.06 5.64
C SER A 130 1.42 20.27 4.91
N GLN A 131 0.55 19.27 4.91
CA GLN A 131 -0.85 19.32 4.51
C GLN A 131 -1.46 17.99 4.93
N SER A 132 -2.74 17.96 5.25
CA SER A 132 -3.44 16.71 5.55
C SER A 132 -3.32 15.74 4.36
N PHE A 133 -2.52 14.70 4.54
CA PHE A 133 -2.26 13.64 3.56
C PHE A 133 -3.55 12.86 3.32
N PHE A 134 -4.39 13.35 2.41
CA PHE A 134 -5.66 12.73 2.10
C PHE A 134 -5.57 11.80 0.89
N PHE A 135 -6.06 10.57 1.09
CA PHE A 135 -6.34 9.65 0.01
C PHE A 135 -7.46 10.21 -0.86
N THR A 136 -7.23 10.23 -2.18
CA THR A 136 -8.30 10.45 -3.13
C THR A 136 -9.31 9.33 -3.04
N LYS A 137 -10.52 9.57 -3.56
CA LYS A 137 -11.55 8.56 -3.73
C LYS A 137 -10.99 7.28 -4.38
N PHE A 138 -10.14 7.44 -5.39
CA PHE A 138 -9.47 6.33 -6.07
C PHE A 138 -8.52 5.56 -5.15
N GLN A 139 -7.65 6.24 -4.40
CA GLN A 139 -6.74 5.60 -3.44
C GLN A 139 -7.49 4.82 -2.35
N LYS A 140 -8.64 5.33 -1.89
CA LYS A 140 -9.51 4.63 -0.93
C LYS A 140 -10.09 3.35 -1.52
N VAL A 141 -10.58 3.40 -2.76
CA VAL A 141 -11.10 2.21 -3.46
C VAL A 141 -9.99 1.16 -3.60
N PHE A 142 -8.79 1.56 -4.04
CA PHE A 142 -7.65 0.64 -4.14
C PHE A 142 -7.25 0.03 -2.79
N PHE A 143 -7.26 0.81 -1.73
CA PHE A 143 -7.01 0.32 -0.37
C PHE A 143 -8.02 -0.76 0.01
N TYR A 144 -9.33 -0.50 -0.13
CA TYR A 144 -10.37 -1.45 0.24
C TYR A 144 -10.33 -2.71 -0.63
N LEU A 145 -10.09 -2.58 -1.93
CA LEU A 145 -9.90 -3.73 -2.83
C LEU A 145 -8.68 -4.57 -2.41
N THR A 146 -7.57 -3.93 -2.07
CA THR A 146 -6.35 -4.63 -1.63
C THR A 146 -6.59 -5.40 -0.33
N CYS A 147 -7.28 -4.77 0.63
CA CYS A 147 -7.61 -5.36 1.92
C CYS A 147 -8.68 -6.46 1.83
N SER A 148 -9.52 -6.48 0.79
CA SER A 148 -10.54 -7.51 0.61
C SER A 148 -10.00 -8.80 -0.01
N VAL A 149 -8.83 -8.77 -0.68
CA VAL A 149 -8.24 -9.94 -1.35
C VAL A 149 -8.14 -11.19 -0.45
N PRO A 150 -7.61 -11.13 0.78
CA PRO A 150 -7.50 -12.33 1.61
C PRO A 150 -8.87 -12.94 1.92
N PHE A 151 -9.88 -12.10 2.15
CA PHE A 151 -11.25 -12.56 2.40
C PHE A 151 -11.87 -13.19 1.15
N LEU A 152 -11.67 -12.60 -0.03
CA LEU A 152 -12.15 -13.17 -1.29
C LEU A 152 -11.55 -14.56 -1.53
N CYS A 153 -10.24 -14.75 -1.31
CA CYS A 153 -9.58 -16.04 -1.46
C CYS A 153 -10.13 -17.10 -0.49
N VAL A 154 -10.36 -16.72 0.78
CA VAL A 154 -10.94 -17.62 1.78
C VAL A 154 -12.36 -18.00 1.44
N THR A 155 -13.21 -17.03 1.08
CA THR A 155 -14.61 -17.29 0.74
C THR A 155 -14.71 -18.25 -0.45
N GLN A 156 -13.85 -18.10 -1.46
CA GLN A 156 -13.80 -19.02 -2.60
C GLN A 156 -13.43 -20.45 -2.18
N GLU A 157 -12.45 -20.60 -1.29
CA GLU A 157 -12.01 -21.91 -0.82
C GLU A 157 -13.06 -22.57 0.08
N VAL A 158 -13.66 -21.83 1.02
CA VAL A 158 -14.74 -22.35 1.87
C VAL A 158 -15.92 -22.80 1.00
N LEU A 159 -16.29 -22.00 -0.01
CA LEU A 159 -17.36 -22.32 -0.94
C LEU A 159 -17.06 -23.60 -1.73
N LYS A 160 -15.83 -23.77 -2.24
CA LYS A 160 -15.38 -24.99 -2.91
C LYS A 160 -15.59 -26.23 -2.05
N GLN A 161 -15.15 -26.14 -0.79
CA GLN A 161 -15.21 -27.26 0.15
C GLN A 161 -16.64 -27.59 0.56
N THR A 162 -17.49 -26.56 0.69
CA THR A 162 -18.91 -26.72 1.03
C THR A 162 -19.67 -27.40 -0.12
N ILE A 163 -19.42 -26.99 -1.37
CA ILE A 163 -20.06 -27.57 -2.56
C ILE A 163 -19.60 -29.02 -2.80
N SER A 164 -18.35 -29.36 -2.46
CA SER A 164 -17.79 -30.68 -2.71
C SER A 164 -18.39 -31.81 -1.84
N ASN A 165 -19.21 -31.51 -0.82
CA ASN A 165 -19.92 -32.49 0.03
C ASN A 165 -19.06 -33.66 0.58
N LYS A 166 -17.76 -33.45 0.83
CA LYS A 166 -16.91 -34.47 1.48
C LYS A 166 -16.98 -34.30 3.00
N THR A 167 -17.89 -35.02 3.63
CA THR A 167 -18.29 -34.79 5.04
C THR A 167 -17.45 -35.51 6.08
N ASP A 168 -16.69 -36.53 5.71
CA ASP A 168 -16.23 -37.47 6.73
C ASP A 168 -14.84 -37.10 7.26
N PHE A 169 -13.86 -36.88 6.37
CA PHE A 169 -12.51 -36.47 6.77
C PHE A 169 -11.79 -35.66 5.70
N TYR A 170 -11.00 -34.68 6.15
CA TYR A 170 -10.18 -33.82 5.30
C TYR A 170 -8.70 -34.10 5.57
N TYR A 171 -7.88 -34.17 4.52
CA TYR A 171 -6.44 -34.38 4.66
C TYR A 171 -5.71 -33.04 4.63
N VAL A 172 -5.09 -32.67 5.75
CA VAL A 172 -4.24 -31.47 5.84
C VAL A 172 -2.80 -31.93 6.07
N TYR A 173 -1.91 -31.64 5.11
CA TYR A 173 -0.51 -32.10 5.11
C TYR A 173 -0.36 -33.63 5.36
N GLY A 174 -1.29 -34.43 4.83
CA GLY A 174 -1.28 -35.89 4.99
C GLY A 174 -1.92 -36.41 6.29
N PHE A 175 -2.35 -35.52 7.20
CA PHE A 175 -3.08 -35.90 8.41
C PHE A 175 -4.58 -35.84 8.20
N GLN A 176 -5.27 -36.89 8.63
CA GLN A 176 -6.73 -36.98 8.64
C GLN A 176 -7.28 -36.12 9.78
N VAL A 177 -8.05 -35.09 9.45
CA VAL A 177 -8.68 -34.20 10.42
C VAL A 177 -10.19 -34.11 10.20
N ASN A 178 -10.92 -33.72 11.24
CA ASN A 178 -12.33 -33.39 11.14
C ASN A 178 -12.55 -32.26 10.11
N PHE A 179 -13.62 -32.36 9.32
CA PHE A 179 -14.00 -31.40 8.29
C PHE A 179 -13.91 -29.93 8.73
N TYR A 180 -14.45 -29.58 9.90
CA TYR A 180 -14.45 -28.19 10.41
C TYR A 180 -13.05 -27.70 10.76
N VAL A 181 -12.22 -28.59 11.33
CA VAL A 181 -10.81 -28.28 11.63
C VAL A 181 -10.03 -28.11 10.33
N GLY A 182 -10.30 -28.95 9.33
CA GLY A 182 -9.73 -28.85 7.99
C GLY A 182 -10.04 -27.51 7.32
N ILE A 183 -11.31 -27.09 7.32
CA ILE A 183 -11.74 -25.78 6.81
C ILE A 183 -11.00 -24.66 7.53
N LEU A 184 -10.95 -24.69 8.86
CA LEU A 184 -10.33 -23.63 9.65
C LEU A 184 -8.84 -23.50 9.34
N VAL A 185 -8.09 -24.61 9.37
CA VAL A 185 -6.65 -24.61 9.10
C VAL A 185 -6.36 -24.16 7.67
N ASN A 186 -7.13 -24.64 6.69
CA ASN A 186 -6.95 -24.24 5.31
C ASN A 186 -7.31 -22.77 5.09
N SER A 187 -8.39 -22.27 5.71
CA SER A 187 -8.78 -20.86 5.66
C SER A 187 -7.68 -19.97 6.23
N LEU A 188 -7.10 -20.33 7.38
CA LEU A 188 -5.97 -19.60 7.97
C LEU A 188 -4.76 -19.61 7.04
N ALA A 189 -4.44 -20.75 6.43
CA ALA A 189 -3.37 -20.83 5.44
C ALA A 189 -3.63 -19.88 4.27
N TRP A 190 -4.83 -19.87 3.69
CA TRP A 190 -5.18 -18.98 2.59
C TRP A 190 -5.15 -17.50 2.96
N ILE A 191 -5.62 -17.13 4.16
CA ILE A 191 -5.48 -15.75 4.67
C ILE A 191 -4.01 -15.35 4.67
N LEU A 192 -3.14 -16.21 5.20
CA LEU A 192 -1.71 -15.92 5.30
C LEU A 192 -1.05 -15.82 3.93
N HIS A 193 -1.32 -16.76 3.04
CA HIS A 193 -0.76 -16.76 1.68
C HIS A 193 -1.21 -15.52 0.91
N SER A 194 -2.51 -15.21 0.90
CA SER A 194 -3.07 -14.05 0.20
C SER A 194 -2.65 -12.71 0.84
N PHE A 195 -2.46 -12.70 2.17
CA PHE A 195 -1.94 -11.54 2.88
C PHE A 195 -0.48 -11.26 2.50
N ILE A 196 0.38 -12.28 2.51
CA ILE A 196 1.78 -12.13 2.08
C ILE A 196 1.82 -11.72 0.62
N TYR A 197 1.06 -12.37 -0.26
CA TYR A 197 1.00 -11.99 -1.66
C TYR A 197 -0.40 -12.25 -2.23
N PRO A 198 -1.05 -11.25 -2.86
CA PRO A 198 -0.51 -9.97 -3.29
C PRO A 198 -0.74 -8.79 -2.33
N THR A 199 -1.47 -8.99 -1.22
CA THR A 199 -1.98 -7.89 -0.39
C THR A 199 -0.87 -7.01 0.21
N TYR A 200 0.12 -7.61 0.88
CA TYR A 200 1.17 -6.82 1.54
C TYR A 200 2.01 -5.97 0.55
N PRO A 201 2.54 -6.52 -0.56
CA PRO A 201 3.20 -5.72 -1.60
C PRO A 201 2.32 -4.58 -2.12
N ASN A 202 1.03 -4.83 -2.35
CA ASN A 202 0.10 -3.81 -2.80
C ASN A 202 -0.14 -2.70 -1.77
N LEU A 203 -0.17 -3.02 -0.47
CA LEU A 203 -0.27 -2.00 0.59
C LEU A 203 0.98 -1.11 0.64
N VAL A 204 2.18 -1.71 0.50
CA VAL A 204 3.43 -0.96 0.44
C VAL A 204 3.50 -0.13 -0.85
N GLY A 205 3.11 -0.69 -1.98
CA GLY A 205 3.01 -0.01 -3.27
C GLY A 205 2.00 1.14 -3.27
N LEU A 206 0.87 0.97 -2.58
CA LEU A 206 -0.13 2.02 -2.41
C LEU A 206 0.43 3.18 -1.58
N LEU A 207 1.16 2.89 -0.49
CA LEU A 207 1.83 3.94 0.27
C LEU A 207 2.85 4.70 -0.60
N TYR A 208 3.71 3.98 -1.31
CA TYR A 208 4.70 4.56 -2.21
C TYR A 208 4.03 5.46 -3.28
N SER A 209 3.02 4.93 -3.96
CA SER A 209 2.25 5.64 -4.98
C SER A 209 1.58 6.88 -4.41
N SER A 210 1.06 6.79 -3.17
CA SER A 210 0.39 7.91 -2.52
C SER A 210 1.34 9.04 -2.14
N LEU A 211 2.57 8.72 -1.71
CA LEU A 211 3.62 9.69 -1.47
C LEU A 211 4.05 10.38 -2.78
N CYS A 212 4.20 9.61 -3.87
CA CYS A 212 4.50 10.16 -5.19
C CYS A 212 3.40 11.12 -5.67
N LEU A 213 2.13 10.71 -5.59
CA LEU A 213 1.01 11.56 -5.98
C LEU A 213 0.90 12.83 -5.11
N HIS A 214 1.25 12.75 -3.83
CA HIS A 214 1.31 13.92 -2.95
C HIS A 214 2.36 14.94 -3.42
N VAL A 215 3.56 14.47 -3.79
CA VAL A 215 4.61 15.30 -4.41
C VAL A 215 4.11 15.94 -5.71
N CYS A 216 3.51 15.15 -6.61
CA CYS A 216 2.95 15.67 -7.87
C CYS A 216 1.92 16.78 -7.63
N ARG A 217 1.02 16.62 -6.65
CA ARG A 217 0.03 17.66 -6.32
C ARG A 217 0.69 18.94 -5.84
N LYS A 218 1.72 18.85 -4.98
CA LYS A 218 2.46 20.02 -4.53
C LYS A 218 3.12 20.76 -5.70
N LEU A 219 3.76 20.02 -6.61
CA LEU A 219 4.34 20.61 -7.82
C LEU A 219 3.29 21.27 -8.70
N SER A 220 2.15 20.61 -8.94
CA SER A 220 1.05 21.19 -9.72
C SER A 220 0.55 22.48 -9.08
N LEU A 221 0.29 22.49 -7.76
CA LEU A 221 -0.23 23.67 -7.07
C LEU A 221 0.72 24.88 -7.19
N ILE A 222 2.03 24.65 -7.05
CA ILE A 222 3.02 25.72 -7.24
C ILE A 222 3.01 26.18 -8.71
N THR A 223 2.97 25.23 -9.65
CA THR A 223 2.94 25.50 -11.08
C THR A 223 1.72 26.35 -11.48
N ASP A 224 0.53 25.97 -11.01
CA ASP A 224 -0.73 26.67 -11.24
C ASP A 224 -0.68 28.09 -10.61
N GLY A 225 -0.02 28.23 -9.45
CA GLY A 225 0.24 29.52 -8.81
C GLY A 225 1.18 30.42 -9.62
N ILE A 226 2.18 29.86 -10.31
CA ILE A 226 3.05 30.62 -11.22
C ILE A 226 2.28 31.04 -12.47
N GLU A 227 1.49 30.13 -13.02
CA GLU A 227 0.73 30.36 -14.24
C GLU A 227 -0.28 31.50 -14.05
N SER A 228 -1.00 31.50 -12.93
CA SER A 228 -2.01 32.52 -12.59
C SER A 228 -1.45 33.88 -12.16
N CYS A 229 -0.24 33.93 -11.62
CA CYS A 229 0.42 35.18 -11.20
C CYS A 229 0.66 36.13 -12.39
N SER A 230 0.61 37.46 -12.21
CA SER A 230 1.00 38.37 -13.30
C SER A 230 2.53 38.42 -13.47
N ALA A 231 3.01 38.83 -14.65
CA ALA A 231 4.45 39.01 -14.84
C ALA A 231 5.01 40.16 -13.98
N GLN A 232 4.20 41.13 -13.55
CA GLN A 232 4.62 42.18 -12.61
C GLN A 232 4.80 41.64 -11.19
N GLU A 233 3.92 40.74 -10.75
CA GLU A 233 3.94 40.11 -9.41
C GLU A 233 5.06 39.06 -9.27
N PHE A 234 5.58 38.54 -10.38
CA PHE A 234 6.64 37.52 -10.42
C PHE A 234 8.04 38.08 -10.12
N THR A 235 8.15 38.81 -9.02
CA THR A 235 9.36 39.47 -8.53
C THR A 235 10.45 38.48 -8.08
N ILE A 236 11.68 38.97 -7.88
CA ILE A 236 12.79 38.16 -7.35
C ILE A 236 12.46 37.50 -6.00
N SER A 237 11.77 38.21 -5.11
CA SER A 237 11.37 37.64 -3.81
C SER A 237 10.38 36.49 -4.01
N ARG A 238 9.40 36.64 -4.91
CA ARG A 238 8.44 35.58 -5.25
C ARG A 238 9.12 34.39 -5.92
N GLN A 239 10.07 34.61 -6.82
CA GLN A 239 10.87 33.56 -7.43
C GLN A 239 11.65 32.76 -6.38
N ARG A 240 12.28 33.46 -5.42
CA ARG A 240 13.02 32.82 -4.33
C ARG A 240 12.12 32.00 -3.41
N ASP A 241 10.93 32.51 -3.09
CA ASP A 241 9.90 31.81 -2.31
C ASP A 241 9.47 30.50 -2.99
N ILE A 242 9.16 30.56 -4.29
CA ILE A 242 8.83 29.39 -5.11
C ILE A 242 9.97 28.36 -5.13
N LEU A 243 11.22 28.83 -5.30
CA LEU A 243 12.40 27.95 -5.26
C LEU A 243 12.64 27.34 -3.87
N GLY A 244 12.29 28.05 -2.81
CA GLY A 244 12.27 27.51 -1.45
C GLY A 244 11.33 26.31 -1.34
N HIS A 245 10.10 26.44 -1.86
CA HIS A 245 9.15 25.33 -1.91
C HIS A 245 9.61 24.17 -2.80
N GLU A 246 10.23 24.46 -3.95
CA GLU A 246 10.81 23.42 -4.83
C GLU A 246 11.91 22.64 -4.11
N ALA A 247 12.80 23.30 -3.38
CA ALA A 247 13.84 22.64 -2.60
C ALA A 247 13.27 21.75 -1.47
N GLU A 248 12.14 22.13 -0.86
CA GLU A 248 11.43 21.27 0.09
C GLU A 248 10.86 20.01 -0.56
N ILE A 249 10.31 20.15 -1.77
CA ILE A 249 9.80 19.04 -2.58
C ILE A 249 10.95 18.10 -2.97
N GLU A 250 12.07 18.65 -3.42
CA GLU A 250 13.28 17.88 -3.77
C GLU A 250 13.76 17.02 -2.58
N ARG A 251 13.82 17.59 -1.37
CA ARG A 251 14.15 16.85 -0.15
C ARG A 251 13.16 15.71 0.11
N LEU A 252 11.88 15.96 -0.09
CA LEU A 252 10.83 14.94 0.08
C LEU A 252 10.99 13.80 -0.92
N VAL A 253 11.23 14.11 -2.21
CA VAL A 253 11.51 13.13 -3.26
C VAL A 253 12.74 12.29 -2.91
N HIS A 254 13.82 12.92 -2.45
CA HIS A 254 15.03 12.23 -2.02
C HIS A 254 14.76 11.28 -0.84
N PHE A 255 13.93 11.68 0.15
CA PHE A 255 13.54 10.78 1.23
C PHE A 255 12.72 9.59 0.74
N ILE A 256 11.77 9.82 -0.17
CA ILE A 256 10.97 8.76 -0.79
C ILE A 256 11.90 7.78 -1.51
N GLN A 257 12.80 8.27 -2.36
CA GLN A 257 13.79 7.45 -3.07
C GLN A 257 14.63 6.61 -2.10
N LYS A 258 15.18 7.22 -1.05
CA LYS A 258 16.04 6.53 -0.07
C LYS A 258 15.31 5.42 0.71
N ILE A 259 14.02 5.57 0.94
CA ILE A 259 13.21 4.59 1.66
C ILE A 259 12.70 3.50 0.71
N PHE A 260 12.19 3.89 -0.45
CA PHE A 260 11.45 3.01 -1.34
C PHE A 260 12.24 2.46 -2.52
N SER A 261 13.51 2.82 -2.73
CA SER A 261 14.32 2.28 -3.83
C SER A 261 14.32 0.74 -3.86
N ALA A 262 14.74 0.07 -2.78
CA ALA A 262 14.71 -1.39 -2.72
C ALA A 262 13.28 -1.99 -2.66
N PRO A 263 12.35 -1.49 -1.82
CA PRO A 263 10.98 -1.99 -1.81
C PRO A 263 10.27 -1.89 -3.17
N SER A 264 10.38 -0.76 -3.86
CA SER A 264 9.72 -0.53 -5.16
C SER A 264 10.29 -1.42 -6.27
N PHE A 265 11.62 -1.67 -6.26
CA PHE A 265 12.23 -2.66 -7.14
C PHE A 265 11.63 -4.05 -6.92
N LEU A 266 11.64 -4.53 -5.68
CA LEU A 266 11.13 -5.85 -5.33
C LEU A 266 9.63 -6.00 -5.62
N ILE A 267 8.83 -4.96 -5.36
CA ILE A 267 7.40 -4.90 -5.72
C ILE A 267 7.22 -5.05 -7.23
N ALA A 268 7.97 -4.28 -8.02
CA ALA A 268 7.89 -4.33 -9.47
C ALA A 268 8.27 -5.72 -10.01
N THR A 269 9.36 -6.31 -9.50
CA THR A 269 9.78 -7.67 -9.86
C THR A 269 8.74 -8.72 -9.47
N ALA A 270 8.18 -8.62 -8.26
CA ALA A 270 7.19 -9.59 -7.77
C ALA A 270 5.90 -9.54 -8.59
N HIS A 271 5.39 -8.34 -8.88
CA HIS A 271 4.19 -8.19 -9.71
C HIS A 271 4.43 -8.59 -11.16
N PHE A 272 5.55 -8.17 -11.74
CA PHE A 272 5.89 -8.56 -13.11
C PHE A 272 6.02 -10.08 -13.24
N SER A 273 6.76 -10.71 -12.33
CA SER A 273 6.90 -12.17 -12.29
C SER A 273 5.55 -12.87 -12.17
N ALA A 274 4.67 -12.42 -11.26
CA ALA A 274 3.34 -13.01 -11.12
C ALA A 274 2.52 -12.89 -12.41
N CYS A 275 2.50 -11.71 -13.02
CA CYS A 275 1.78 -11.47 -14.27
C CYS A 275 2.28 -12.39 -15.39
N THR A 276 3.60 -12.46 -15.62
CA THR A 276 4.17 -13.30 -16.68
C THR A 276 3.98 -14.78 -16.42
N SER A 277 4.12 -15.20 -15.16
CA SER A 277 3.94 -16.60 -14.75
C SER A 277 2.49 -17.05 -14.92
N ILE A 278 1.51 -16.23 -14.52
CA ILE A 278 0.08 -16.54 -14.69
C ILE A 278 -0.32 -16.56 -16.16
N LEU A 279 0.16 -15.60 -16.97
CA LEU A 279 -0.08 -15.61 -18.42
C LEU A 279 0.53 -16.86 -19.07
N GLY A 280 1.76 -17.22 -18.72
CA GLY A 280 2.39 -18.47 -19.17
C GLY A 280 1.57 -19.70 -18.81
N ALA A 281 1.05 -19.78 -17.59
CA ALA A 281 0.17 -20.86 -17.14
C ALA A 281 -1.12 -20.94 -17.96
N PHE A 282 -1.74 -19.80 -18.29
CA PHE A 282 -2.93 -19.76 -19.15
C PHE A 282 -2.66 -20.12 -20.60
N ILE A 283 -1.44 -19.92 -21.11
CA ILE A 283 -1.09 -20.27 -22.50
C ILE A 283 -0.69 -21.75 -22.62
N VAL A 284 0.12 -22.25 -21.70
CA VAL A 284 0.73 -23.59 -21.79
C VAL A 284 -0.17 -24.68 -21.23
N ASP A 285 -0.86 -24.43 -20.12
CA ASP A 285 -1.57 -25.45 -19.34
C ASP A 285 -3.05 -25.07 -19.13
N SER A 286 -3.65 -24.34 -20.08
CA SER A 286 -5.02 -23.79 -19.99
C SER A 286 -6.05 -24.83 -19.57
N LYS A 287 -5.99 -26.04 -20.13
CA LYS A 287 -6.91 -27.17 -19.85
C LYS A 287 -6.83 -27.69 -18.41
N ILE A 288 -5.70 -27.50 -17.73
CA ILE A 288 -5.52 -27.91 -16.33
C ILE A 288 -6.18 -26.87 -15.41
N TYR A 289 -5.89 -25.58 -15.65
CA TYR A 289 -6.33 -24.50 -14.76
C TYR A 289 -7.79 -24.10 -14.95
N THR A 290 -8.36 -24.29 -16.15
CA THR A 290 -9.77 -23.99 -16.43
C THR A 290 -10.76 -25.01 -15.86
N LYS A 291 -10.29 -26.21 -15.47
CA LYS A 291 -11.14 -27.24 -14.86
C LYS A 291 -11.50 -26.94 -13.40
N ASP A 292 -10.62 -26.24 -12.69
CA ASP A 292 -10.83 -25.86 -11.29
C ASP A 292 -11.14 -24.37 -11.19
N TYR A 293 -12.43 -24.04 -11.17
CA TYR A 293 -12.92 -22.66 -11.14
C TYR A 293 -12.35 -21.82 -9.98
N VAL A 294 -12.06 -22.45 -8.83
CA VAL A 294 -11.50 -21.74 -7.67
C VAL A 294 -10.05 -21.37 -7.93
N VAL A 295 -9.25 -22.30 -8.46
CA VAL A 295 -7.87 -22.01 -8.87
C VAL A 295 -7.83 -20.95 -9.96
N LEU A 296 -8.72 -21.04 -10.97
CA LEU A 296 -8.84 -20.05 -12.02
C LEU A 296 -9.12 -18.65 -11.44
N ASN A 297 -10.12 -18.53 -10.57
CA ASN A 297 -10.47 -17.26 -9.94
C ASN A 297 -9.34 -16.69 -9.08
N GLN A 298 -8.64 -17.53 -8.33
CA GLN A 298 -7.48 -17.10 -7.54
C GLN A 298 -6.38 -16.55 -8.45
N LEU A 299 -6.06 -17.24 -9.54
CA LEU A 299 -5.09 -16.75 -10.53
C LEU A 299 -5.53 -15.41 -11.13
N VAL A 300 -6.81 -15.23 -11.46
CA VAL A 300 -7.37 -13.96 -11.96
C VAL A 300 -7.24 -12.86 -10.91
N VAL A 301 -7.61 -13.12 -9.65
CA VAL A 301 -7.49 -12.15 -8.56
C VAL A 301 -6.03 -11.72 -8.35
N VAL A 302 -5.10 -12.67 -8.35
CA VAL A 302 -3.66 -12.39 -8.21
C VAL A 302 -3.14 -11.60 -9.41
N PHE A 303 -3.55 -11.96 -10.62
CA PHE A 303 -3.18 -11.27 -11.85
C PHE A 303 -3.66 -9.82 -11.87
N LEU A 304 -4.94 -9.58 -11.56
CA LEU A 304 -5.52 -8.24 -11.49
C LEU A 304 -4.89 -7.40 -10.39
N SER A 305 -4.68 -8.00 -9.21
CA SER A 305 -4.02 -7.34 -8.08
C SER A 305 -2.59 -6.94 -8.40
N SER A 306 -1.85 -7.80 -9.10
CA SER A 306 -0.44 -7.56 -9.44
C SER A 306 -0.30 -6.53 -10.56
N THR A 307 -1.13 -6.66 -11.60
CA THR A 307 -1.17 -5.70 -12.72
C THR A 307 -1.58 -4.32 -12.21
N GLY A 308 -2.63 -4.25 -11.39
CA GLY A 308 -3.09 -3.00 -10.77
C GLY A 308 -2.03 -2.36 -9.88
N GLY A 309 -1.36 -3.14 -9.02
CA GLY A 309 -0.28 -2.67 -8.16
C GLY A 309 0.93 -2.12 -8.94
N LEU A 310 1.36 -2.86 -9.97
CA LEU A 310 2.47 -2.45 -10.83
C LEU A 310 2.15 -1.18 -11.62
N LEU A 311 0.96 -1.11 -12.23
CA LEU A 311 0.50 0.08 -12.95
C LEU A 311 0.39 1.28 -12.02
N ALA A 312 -0.16 1.12 -10.82
CA ALA A 312 -0.25 2.21 -9.85
C ALA A 312 1.13 2.77 -9.50
N CYS A 313 2.12 1.90 -9.23
CA CYS A 313 3.49 2.31 -8.92
C CYS A 313 4.13 3.06 -10.10
N LEU A 314 4.07 2.48 -11.31
CA LEU A 314 4.65 3.08 -12.52
C LEU A 314 3.99 4.41 -12.87
N TRP A 315 2.66 4.50 -12.76
CA TRP A 315 1.89 5.69 -13.08
C TRP A 315 2.16 6.83 -12.11
N ALA A 316 2.17 6.53 -10.81
CA ALA A 316 2.38 7.52 -9.76
C ALA A 316 3.82 8.03 -9.77
N ALA A 317 4.81 7.14 -9.73
CA ALA A 317 6.22 7.53 -9.74
C ALA A 317 6.63 8.17 -11.08
N GLY A 318 6.13 7.66 -12.20
CA GLY A 318 6.36 8.23 -13.52
C GLY A 318 5.67 9.57 -13.77
N GLY A 319 4.75 10.00 -12.89
CA GLY A 319 4.13 11.32 -12.93
C GLY A 319 5.03 12.44 -12.40
N LEU A 320 5.97 12.15 -11.50
CA LEU A 320 6.88 13.14 -10.93
C LEU A 320 7.70 13.90 -11.98
N PRO A 321 8.44 13.24 -12.89
CA PRO A 321 9.24 13.96 -13.88
C PRO A 321 8.38 14.81 -14.82
N ILE A 322 7.14 14.39 -15.10
CA ILE A 322 6.20 15.14 -15.95
C ILE A 322 5.78 16.44 -15.28
N GLU A 323 5.38 16.38 -14.00
CA GLU A 323 4.99 17.59 -13.25
C GLU A 323 6.17 18.51 -12.99
N GLU A 324 7.37 17.97 -12.78
CA GLU A 324 8.58 18.76 -12.63
C GLU A 324 8.95 19.48 -13.93
N ASP A 325 8.90 18.80 -15.09
CA ASP A 325 9.14 19.43 -16.39
C ASP A 325 8.12 20.54 -16.65
N ARG A 326 6.84 20.30 -16.33
CA ARG A 326 5.78 21.32 -16.42
C ARG A 326 6.07 22.53 -15.52
N PHE A 327 6.52 22.30 -14.29
CA PHE A 327 6.97 23.35 -13.38
C PHE A 327 8.14 24.15 -13.98
N LYS A 328 9.21 23.48 -14.43
CA LYS A 328 10.41 24.12 -14.99
C LYS A 328 10.07 24.96 -16.22
N VAL A 329 9.24 24.44 -17.12
CA VAL A 329 8.77 25.15 -18.32
C VAL A 329 7.94 26.37 -17.93
N THR A 330 6.99 26.22 -17.02
CA THR A 330 6.11 27.32 -16.58
C THR A 330 6.88 28.42 -15.88
N PHE A 331 7.80 28.06 -14.98
CA PHE A 331 8.69 28.99 -14.30
C PHE A 331 9.53 29.77 -15.32
N ARG A 332 10.21 29.08 -16.24
CA ARG A 332 11.04 29.73 -17.28
C ARG A 332 10.24 30.68 -18.16
N ARG A 333 9.04 30.26 -18.58
CA ARG A 333 8.13 31.09 -19.36
C ARG A 333 7.80 32.39 -18.60
N LYS A 334 7.48 32.29 -17.30
CA LYS A 334 7.14 33.43 -16.46
C LYS A 334 8.34 34.36 -16.21
N THR A 335 9.51 33.80 -15.92
CA THR A 335 10.76 34.58 -15.80
C THR A 335 11.05 35.35 -17.09
N LYS A 336 10.88 34.74 -18.26
CA LYS A 336 11.10 35.41 -19.55
C LYS A 336 10.12 36.57 -19.77
N GLN A 337 8.84 36.39 -19.44
CA GLN A 337 7.83 37.46 -19.51
C GLN A 337 8.19 38.62 -18.58
N ARG A 338 8.65 38.31 -17.36
CA ARG A 338 9.12 39.31 -16.41
C ARG A 338 10.35 40.08 -16.93
N LEU A 339 11.35 39.39 -17.47
CA LEU A 339 12.57 40.00 -18.00
C LEU A 339 12.30 40.94 -19.19
N GLN A 340 11.28 40.66 -19.99
CA GLN A 340 10.84 41.56 -21.07
C GLN A 340 10.23 42.85 -20.52
N LEU A 341 9.59 42.81 -19.35
CA LEU A 341 9.00 43.97 -18.69
C LEU A 341 10.02 44.76 -17.87
N VAL A 342 11.01 44.08 -17.28
CA VAL A 342 11.99 44.69 -16.41
C VAL A 342 13.39 44.39 -16.92
N ASN A 343 14.08 45.46 -17.32
CA ASN A 343 15.40 45.44 -17.93
C ASN A 343 16.51 45.06 -16.91
N GLY A 344 16.33 43.96 -16.18
CA GLY A 344 17.07 43.60 -14.97
C GLY A 344 18.10 42.49 -15.20
N LYS A 345 19.36 42.75 -14.86
CA LYS A 345 20.48 41.77 -14.96
C LYS A 345 20.36 40.60 -13.95
N ASN A 346 19.76 40.82 -12.76
CA ASN A 346 19.69 39.83 -11.68
C ASN A 346 18.74 38.66 -11.95
N GLU A 347 17.73 38.82 -12.82
CA GLU A 347 16.78 37.74 -13.13
C GLU A 347 17.41 36.62 -13.98
N ARG A 348 18.50 36.91 -14.72
CA ARG A 348 19.22 35.90 -15.51
C ARG A 348 19.89 34.84 -14.64
N TYR A 349 20.38 35.20 -13.45
CA TYR A 349 21.09 34.28 -12.56
C TYR A 349 20.17 33.18 -12.01
N ILE A 350 18.93 33.51 -11.66
CA ILE A 350 17.93 32.55 -11.16
C ILE A 350 17.55 31.54 -12.25
N GLN A 351 17.54 31.96 -13.52
CA GLN A 351 17.21 31.09 -14.65
C GLN A 351 18.26 29.98 -14.86
N TYR A 352 19.55 30.26 -14.63
CA TYR A 352 20.63 29.28 -14.75
C TYR A 352 20.56 28.21 -13.65
N GLN A 353 20.23 28.58 -12.40
CA GLN A 353 20.15 27.62 -11.29
C GLN A 353 19.08 26.52 -11.50
N ILE A 354 18.00 26.81 -12.23
CA ILE A 354 16.96 25.82 -12.54
C ILE A 354 17.38 24.89 -13.70
N LEU A 355 18.33 25.32 -14.54
CA LEU A 355 18.78 24.55 -15.70
C LEU A 355 19.69 23.37 -15.29
N GLU A 356 20.44 23.52 -14.20
CA GLU A 356 21.43 22.52 -13.76
C GLU A 356 20.85 21.42 -12.87
N LYS A 357 19.63 21.58 -12.32
CA LYS A 357 19.10 20.60 -11.37
C LYS A 357 18.60 19.31 -12.04
N PRO A 358 19.00 18.13 -11.51
CA PRO A 358 18.59 16.84 -12.03
C PRO A 358 17.08 16.65 -11.93
N THR A 359 16.51 15.90 -12.88
CA THR A 359 15.08 15.54 -12.89
C THR A 359 14.73 14.58 -11.75
N PHE A 360 13.57 14.77 -11.13
CA PHE A 360 12.89 13.93 -10.16
C PHE A 360 12.45 12.59 -10.77
N VAL A 361 13.43 11.76 -11.15
CA VAL A 361 13.20 10.40 -11.61
C VAL A 361 13.48 9.45 -10.46
N LEU A 362 12.43 8.79 -9.96
CA LEU A 362 12.57 7.74 -8.95
C LEU A 362 13.05 6.45 -9.61
N SER A 363 13.87 5.69 -8.88
CA SER A 363 14.45 4.43 -9.35
C SER A 363 14.35 3.32 -8.30
N GLY A 364 14.10 2.10 -8.77
CA GLY A 364 14.22 0.89 -7.99
C GLY A 364 15.64 0.35 -8.07
N CYS A 365 16.40 0.51 -6.98
CA CYS A 365 17.82 0.13 -6.89
C CYS A 365 18.72 0.68 -8.02
N GLU A 366 18.35 1.79 -8.67
CA GLU A 366 19.01 2.32 -9.87
C GLU A 366 19.02 1.36 -11.08
N ILE A 367 18.27 0.26 -11.00
CA ILE A 367 18.12 -0.73 -12.08
C ILE A 367 16.89 -0.40 -12.92
N ILE A 368 15.78 -0.07 -12.26
CA ILE A 368 14.50 0.24 -12.93
C ILE A 368 14.17 1.71 -12.68
N TYR A 369 14.05 2.49 -13.74
CA TYR A 369 13.58 3.88 -13.65
C TYR A 369 12.07 3.93 -13.89
N PHE A 370 11.34 4.51 -12.94
CA PHE A 370 9.89 4.59 -13.01
C PHE A 370 9.48 5.78 -13.89
N ARG A 371 9.16 5.50 -15.16
CA ARG A 371 8.62 6.46 -16.12
C ARG A 371 7.28 5.94 -16.64
N ARG A 372 6.37 6.83 -17.06
CA ARG A 372 5.12 6.39 -17.72
C ARG A 372 5.38 5.65 -19.03
N SER A 373 6.45 5.98 -19.76
CA SER A 373 6.87 5.25 -20.95
C SER A 373 7.23 3.78 -20.66
N SER A 374 7.68 3.47 -19.45
CA SER A 374 7.96 2.10 -19.02
C SER A 374 6.70 1.23 -19.03
N ILE A 375 5.50 1.80 -18.88
CA ILE A 375 4.22 1.06 -18.99
C ILE A 375 4.04 0.50 -20.40
N LEU A 376 4.28 1.32 -21.42
CA LEU A 376 4.14 0.91 -22.82
C LEU A 376 5.19 -0.15 -23.18
N SER A 377 6.44 0.05 -22.73
CA SER A 377 7.52 -0.94 -22.92
C SER A 377 7.17 -2.28 -22.26
N LEU A 378 6.59 -2.25 -21.05
CA LEU A 378 6.14 -3.44 -20.34
C LEU A 378 5.01 -4.15 -21.08
N ALA A 379 3.99 -3.42 -21.51
CA ALA A 379 2.87 -3.96 -22.26
C ALA A 379 3.34 -4.61 -23.58
N GLY A 380 4.22 -3.93 -24.32
CA GLY A 380 4.83 -4.46 -25.55
C GLY A 380 5.66 -5.72 -25.29
N THR A 381 6.41 -5.77 -24.19
CA THR A 381 7.19 -6.94 -23.78
C THR A 381 6.28 -8.14 -23.49
N VAL A 382 5.24 -7.94 -22.67
CA VAL A 382 4.27 -8.98 -22.34
C VAL A 382 3.57 -9.48 -23.59
N LEU A 383 3.13 -8.59 -24.48
CA LEU A 383 2.48 -8.94 -25.73
C LEU A 383 3.40 -9.76 -26.65
N THR A 384 4.65 -9.32 -26.82
CA THR A 384 5.64 -9.99 -27.68
C THR A 384 5.92 -11.40 -27.20
N TYR A 385 6.20 -11.58 -25.90
CA TYR A 385 6.46 -12.91 -25.34
C TYR A 385 5.21 -13.78 -25.34
N THR A 386 4.02 -13.20 -25.14
CA THR A 386 2.75 -13.92 -25.24
C THR A 386 2.54 -14.47 -26.66
N ILE A 387 2.71 -13.64 -27.69
CA ILE A 387 2.61 -14.06 -29.10
C ILE A 387 3.65 -15.15 -29.41
N LEU A 388 4.89 -14.99 -28.94
CA LEU A 388 5.95 -15.97 -29.15
C LEU A 388 5.64 -17.32 -28.48
N LEU A 389 5.05 -17.31 -27.28
CA LEU A 389 4.62 -18.53 -26.59
C LEU A 389 3.45 -19.20 -27.31
N ILE A 390 2.46 -18.43 -27.76
CA ILE A 390 1.32 -18.94 -28.54
C ILE A 390 1.81 -19.55 -29.86
N SER A 391 2.77 -18.93 -30.54
CA SER A 391 3.30 -19.43 -31.81
C SER A 391 4.13 -20.72 -31.67
N LYS A 392 4.62 -21.05 -30.47
CA LYS A 392 5.44 -22.24 -30.22
C LYS A 392 4.65 -23.43 -29.67
N ASN A 393 3.43 -23.19 -29.18
CA ASN A 393 2.48 -24.21 -28.74
C ASN A 393 1.49 -24.53 -29.85
#